data_AF-A0A958B523-F1
#
_entry.id   AF-A0A958B523-F1
#
_cell.length_a   1.000
_cell.length_b   1.000
_cell.length_c   1.000
_cell.angle_alpha   90.00
_cell.angle_beta   90.00
_cell.angle_gamma   90.00
#
_symmetry.space_group_name_H-M   'P 1'
#
loop_
_entity.id
_entity.type
_entity.pdbx_description
1 polymer ?
#
loop_
_entity_poly.entity_id
_entity_poly.type
_entity_poly.pdbx_seq_one_letter_code
_entity_poly.pdbx_strand_id
1 'polypeptide(L)'
;MIQSIAAVFTAFGLSTSAGLNAYLPLLIVALTAKYTDLITLQAPFDALTNPWVIAVLVVLLIIEVVADKVPLVDHANDVIQTIIRPAAGAILFAGTTNAVSDIHPVLAMALGILSAGGVHATKATVR
;
A
#
# COMPACT_ATOMS: atom_id res chain seq x y z
N MET A 1 -9.48 -1.14 -22.53
CA MET A 1 -10.52 -0.41 -21.78
C MET A 1 -10.94 -1.14 -20.50
N ILE A 2 -11.46 -2.38 -20.57
CA ILE A 2 -11.89 -3.15 -19.37
C ILE A 2 -10.72 -3.38 -18.39
N GLN A 3 -9.56 -3.81 -18.88
CA GLN A 3 -8.36 -4.04 -18.06
C GLN A 3 -7.89 -2.77 -17.33
N SER A 4 -7.94 -1.62 -18.00
CA SER A 4 -7.53 -0.34 -17.41
C SER A 4 -8.50 0.12 -16.32
N ILE A 5 -9.81 -0.09 -16.50
CA ILE A 5 -10.81 0.20 -15.47
C ILE A 5 -10.62 -0.71 -14.26
N ALA A 6 -10.44 -2.01 -14.49
CA ALA A 6 -10.17 -2.98 -13.43
C ALA A 6 -8.92 -2.61 -12.63
N ALA A 7 -7.82 -2.26 -13.32
CA ALA A 7 -6.57 -1.84 -12.68
C ALA A 7 -6.75 -0.62 -11.76
N VAL A 8 -7.53 0.38 -12.19
CA VAL A 8 -7.83 1.56 -11.36
C VAL A 8 -8.63 1.19 -10.12
N PHE A 9 -9.65 0.33 -10.24
CA PHE A 9 -10.40 -0.12 -9.06
C PHE A 9 -9.56 -0.97 -8.12
N THR A 10 -8.70 -1.84 -8.65
CA THR A 10 -7.73 -2.61 -7.85
C THR A 10 -6.76 -1.67 -7.12
N ALA A 11 -6.25 -0.64 -7.81
CA ALA A 11 -5.39 0.38 -7.22
C ALA A 11 -6.06 1.13 -6.06
N PHE A 12 -7.32 1.54 -6.24
CA PHE A 12 -8.10 2.15 -5.16
C PHE A 12 -8.31 1.18 -3.99
N GLY A 13 -8.70 -0.08 -4.27
CA GLY A 13 -8.92 -1.09 -3.22
C GLY A 13 -7.65 -1.38 -2.40
N LEU A 14 -6.50 -1.55 -3.08
CA LEU A 14 -5.22 -1.79 -2.42
C LEU A 14 -4.73 -0.56 -1.66
N SER A 15 -4.84 0.63 -2.25
CA SER A 15 -4.40 1.87 -1.61
C SER A 15 -5.26 2.22 -0.39
N THR A 16 -6.58 2.12 -0.48
CA THR A 16 -7.46 2.32 0.68
C THR A 16 -7.17 1.32 1.79
N SER A 17 -6.91 0.05 1.45
CA SER A 17 -6.48 -0.97 2.42
C SER A 17 -5.16 -0.61 3.11
N ALA A 18 -4.25 0.06 2.41
CA ALA A 18 -2.98 0.56 2.97
C ALA A 18 -3.20 1.62 4.07
N GLY A 19 -4.30 2.36 3.98
CA GLY A 19 -4.75 3.26 5.04
C GLY A 19 -5.12 2.56 6.35
N LEU A 20 -5.51 1.28 6.31
CA LEU A 20 -5.80 0.46 7.50
C LEU A 20 -4.61 -0.38 7.96
N ASN A 21 -3.81 -0.92 7.04
CA ASN A 21 -2.52 -1.56 7.32
C ASN A 21 -1.54 -1.29 6.17
N ALA A 22 -0.43 -0.59 6.41
CA ALA A 22 0.49 -0.24 5.32
C ALA A 22 1.16 -1.47 4.70
N TYR A 23 1.55 -2.43 5.54
CA TYR A 23 2.46 -3.51 5.17
C TYR A 23 1.74 -4.70 4.54
N LEU A 24 0.52 -5.02 4.96
CA LEU A 24 -0.21 -6.19 4.48
C LEU A 24 -0.55 -6.10 2.98
N PRO A 25 -1.14 -5.01 2.45
CA PRO A 25 -1.42 -4.90 1.02
C PRO A 25 -0.13 -4.82 0.19
N LEU A 26 0.91 -4.15 0.69
CA LEU A 26 2.24 -4.15 0.06
C LEU A 26 2.82 -5.56 -0.03
N LEU A 27 2.73 -6.34 1.03
CA LEU A 27 3.21 -7.72 1.07
C LEU A 27 2.43 -8.61 0.10
N ILE A 28 1.10 -8.47 0.04
CA ILE A 28 0.26 -9.22 -0.90
C ILE A 28 0.67 -8.90 -2.34
N VAL A 29 0.83 -7.62 -2.69
CA VAL A 29 1.26 -7.21 -4.03
C VAL A 29 2.68 -7.72 -4.33
N ALA A 30 3.61 -7.60 -3.39
CA ALA A 30 4.98 -8.05 -3.54
C ALA A 30 5.07 -9.57 -3.79
N LEU A 31 4.35 -10.38 -3.00
CA LEU A 31 4.31 -11.83 -3.15
C LEU A 31 3.63 -12.24 -4.46
N THR A 32 2.52 -11.58 -4.80
CA THR A 32 1.80 -11.86 -6.04
C THR A 32 2.66 -11.54 -7.25
N ALA A 33 3.31 -10.37 -7.28
CA ALA A 33 4.19 -9.96 -8.37
C ALA A 33 5.48 -10.80 -8.47
N LYS A 34 5.91 -11.43 -7.37
CA LYS A 34 7.12 -12.25 -7.35
C LYS A 34 6.89 -13.69 -7.79
N TYR A 35 5.78 -14.28 -7.35
CA TYR A 35 5.53 -15.72 -7.49
C TYR A 35 4.45 -16.06 -8.50
N THR A 36 3.80 -15.07 -9.11
CA THR A 36 2.76 -15.25 -10.13
C THR A 36 2.90 -14.22 -11.24
N ASP A 37 2.24 -14.46 -12.37
CA ASP A 37 2.16 -13.51 -13.49
C ASP A 37 0.91 -12.60 -13.41
N LEU A 38 0.22 -12.57 -12.26
CA LEU A 38 -1.02 -11.80 -12.10
C LEU A 38 -0.78 -10.29 -11.99
N ILE A 39 0.38 -9.88 -11.47
CA ILE A 39 0.76 -8.47 -11.30
C ILE A 39 2.17 -8.29 -11.84
N THR A 40 2.33 -7.36 -12.78
CA THR A 40 3.64 -6.92 -13.27
C THR A 40 3.93 -5.53 -12.73
N LEU A 41 5.02 -5.41 -11.96
CA LEU A 41 5.49 -4.13 -11.43
C LEU A 41 6.57 -3.57 -12.34
N GLN A 42 6.45 -2.30 -12.70
CA GLN A 42 7.51 -1.57 -13.41
C GLN A 42 8.41 -0.82 -12.43
N ALA A 43 9.63 -0.52 -12.86
CA ALA A 43 10.54 0.33 -12.10
C ALA A 43 9.89 1.69 -11.77
N PRO A 44 10.05 2.21 -10.53
CA PRO A 44 10.86 1.68 -9.43
C PRO A 44 10.11 0.73 -8.48
N PHE A 45 8.85 0.38 -8.76
CA PHE A 45 8.00 -0.41 -7.86
C PHE A 45 8.32 -1.91 -7.88
N ASP A 46 9.02 -2.37 -8.91
CA ASP A 46 9.59 -3.72 -9.02
C ASP A 46 10.53 -4.09 -7.86
N ALA A 47 11.10 -3.09 -7.17
CA ALA A 47 11.86 -3.26 -5.93
C ALA A 47 11.09 -4.05 -4.84
N LEU A 48 9.74 -4.01 -4.84
CA LEU A 48 8.91 -4.81 -3.94
C LEU A 48 9.14 -6.31 -4.09
N THR A 49 9.56 -6.78 -5.26
CA THR A 49 9.84 -8.22 -5.50
C THR A 49 11.16 -8.68 -4.90
N ASN A 50 12.00 -7.75 -4.40
CA ASN A 50 13.26 -8.08 -3.75
C ASN A 50 13.00 -8.90 -2.46
N PRO A 51 13.62 -10.09 -2.28
CA PRO A 51 13.41 -10.91 -1.09
C PRO A 51 13.64 -10.18 0.23
N TRP A 52 14.60 -9.24 0.27
CA TRP A 52 14.90 -8.45 1.46
C TRP A 52 13.79 -7.45 1.77
N VAL A 53 13.21 -6.82 0.76
CA VAL A 53 12.06 -5.90 0.93
C VAL A 53 10.85 -6.68 1.45
N ILE A 54 10.59 -7.87 0.89
CA ILE A 54 9.52 -8.76 1.36
C ILE A 54 9.74 -9.17 2.82
N ALA A 55 10.96 -9.56 3.19
CA ALA A 55 11.28 -9.92 4.57
C ALA A 55 11.04 -8.75 5.54
N VAL A 56 11.43 -7.53 5.15
CA VAL A 56 11.16 -6.31 5.92
C VAL A 56 9.66 -6.08 6.06
N LEU A 57 8.87 -6.21 4.99
CA LEU A 57 7.42 -6.06 5.04
C LEU A 57 6.77 -7.08 5.98
N VAL A 58 7.24 -8.33 6.00
CA VAL A 58 6.76 -9.36 6.94
C VAL A 58 7.05 -8.94 8.39
N VAL A 59 8.28 -8.51 8.68
CA VAL A 59 8.66 -8.08 10.04
C VAL A 59 7.84 -6.86 10.47
N LEU A 60 7.71 -5.86 9.60
CA LEU A 60 6.92 -4.65 9.89
C LEU A 60 5.44 -4.97 10.10
N LEU A 61 4.88 -5.90 9.32
CA LEU A 61 3.51 -6.38 9.52
C LEU A 61 3.34 -7.03 10.90
N ILE A 62 4.27 -7.89 11.32
CA ILE A 62 4.25 -8.50 12.65
C ILE A 62 4.32 -7.43 13.74
N ILE A 63 5.22 -6.45 13.59
CA ILE A 63 5.35 -5.33 14.53
C ILE A 63 4.04 -4.55 14.62
N GLU A 64 3.42 -4.21 13.48
CA GLU A 64 2.15 -3.47 13.46
C GLU A 64 1.04 -4.25 14.18
N VAL A 65 0.86 -5.54 13.87
CA VAL A 65 -0.16 -6.39 14.50
C VAL A 65 0.07 -6.55 16.02
N VAL A 66 1.32 -6.51 16.48
CA VAL A 66 1.65 -6.56 17.91
C VAL A 66 1.46 -5.20 18.58
N ALA A 67 1.90 -4.12 17.93
CA ALA A 67 1.75 -2.75 18.41
C ALA A 67 0.27 -2.39 18.65
N ASP A 68 -0.61 -2.82 17.74
CA ASP A 68 -2.04 -2.56 17.80
C ASP A 68 -2.73 -3.17 19.05
N LYS A 69 -2.09 -4.12 19.72
CA LYS A 69 -2.64 -4.74 20.94
C LYS A 69 -2.44 -3.92 22.21
N VAL A 70 -1.52 -2.94 22.19
CA VAL A 70 -1.18 -2.14 23.37
C VAL A 70 -1.58 -0.69 23.10
N PRO A 71 -2.62 -0.14 23.77
CA PRO A 71 -3.20 1.16 23.41
C PRO A 71 -2.20 2.31 23.28
N LEU A 72 -1.23 2.39 24.19
CA LEU A 72 -0.21 3.44 24.16
C LEU A 72 0.76 3.28 22.98
N VAL A 73 1.15 2.04 22.67
CA VAL A 73 2.07 1.74 21.56
C VAL A 73 1.36 1.98 20.24
N ASP A 74 0.10 1.59 20.14
CA ASP A 74 -0.71 1.82 18.95
C ASP A 74 -0.84 3.32 18.67
N HIS A 75 -1.09 4.17 19.68
CA HIS A 75 -1.16 5.62 19.46
C HIS A 75 0.15 6.21 18.91
N ALA A 76 1.30 5.78 19.45
CA ALA A 76 2.60 6.17 18.93
C ALA A 76 2.85 5.65 17.50
N ASN A 77 2.44 4.41 17.22
CA ASN A 77 2.49 3.83 15.88
C ASN A 77 1.62 4.61 14.89
N ASP A 78 0.38 4.96 15.24
CA ASP A 78 -0.54 5.73 14.40
C ASP A 78 0.05 7.10 13.99
N VAL A 79 0.84 7.75 14.86
CA VAL A 79 1.57 8.98 14.53
C VAL A 79 2.59 8.74 13.41
N ILE A 80 3.43 7.72 13.55
CA ILE A 80 4.42 7.34 12.52
C ILE A 80 3.70 6.99 11.20
N GLN A 81 2.60 6.28 11.32
CA GLN A 81 1.82 5.77 10.20
C GLN A 81 1.08 6.87 9.42
N THR A 82 0.99 8.08 9.96
CA THR A 82 0.52 9.28 9.24
C THR A 82 1.34 9.57 7.98
N ILE A 83 2.61 9.15 7.94
CA ILE A 83 3.47 9.27 6.76
C ILE A 83 3.55 7.94 5.99
N ILE A 84 3.71 6.82 6.71
CA ILE A 84 3.96 5.52 6.09
C ILE A 84 2.74 5.02 5.29
N ARG A 85 1.52 5.14 5.84
CA ARG A 85 0.31 4.63 5.17
C ARG A 85 -0.01 5.38 3.87
N PRO A 86 0.02 6.73 3.82
CA PRO A 86 -0.13 7.44 2.55
C PRO A 86 0.96 7.09 1.53
N ALA A 87 2.20 6.92 1.97
CA ALA A 87 3.30 6.51 1.08
C ALA A 87 3.09 5.09 0.52
N ALA A 88 2.65 4.15 1.35
CA ALA A 88 2.28 2.80 0.92
C ALA A 88 1.12 2.83 -0.09
N GLY A 89 0.11 3.67 0.16
CA GLY A 89 -0.98 3.91 -0.79
C GLY A 89 -0.50 4.43 -2.14
N ALA A 90 0.44 5.40 -2.13
CA ALA A 90 1.07 5.93 -3.33
C ALA A 90 1.75 4.83 -4.16
N ILE A 91 2.55 3.99 -3.49
CA ILE A 91 3.28 2.88 -4.09
C ILE A 91 2.32 1.86 -4.69
N LEU A 92 1.27 1.47 -3.95
CA LEU A 92 0.29 0.48 -4.40
C LEU A 92 -0.53 0.99 -5.57
N PHE A 93 -0.95 2.25 -5.52
CA PHE A 93 -1.75 2.84 -6.58
C PHE A 93 -0.92 2.97 -7.86
N ALA A 94 0.27 3.57 -7.77
CA ALA A 94 1.14 3.77 -8.93
C ALA A 94 1.69 2.44 -9.46
N GLY A 95 2.09 1.51 -8.60
CA GLY A 95 2.61 0.20 -9.01
C GLY A 95 1.61 -0.65 -9.79
N THR A 96 0.32 -0.56 -9.46
CA THR A 96 -0.73 -1.38 -10.08
C THR A 96 -1.36 -0.74 -11.32
N THR A 97 -1.31 0.59 -11.43
CA THR A 97 -1.85 1.33 -12.59
C THR A 97 -0.83 1.52 -13.71
N ASN A 98 0.46 1.71 -13.39
CA ASN A 98 1.47 2.09 -14.37
C ASN A 98 1.72 1.01 -15.45
N ALA A 99 1.50 -0.27 -15.12
CA ALA A 99 1.67 -1.36 -16.08
C ALA A 99 0.51 -1.49 -17.10
N VAL A 100 -0.67 -0.91 -16.83
CA VAL A 100 -1.92 -1.24 -17.55
C VAL A 100 -2.77 -0.01 -17.91
N SER A 101 -2.39 1.17 -17.43
CA SER A 101 -3.11 2.42 -17.66
C SER A 101 -2.13 3.59 -17.89
N ASP A 102 -2.43 4.43 -18.88
CA ASP A 102 -1.64 5.62 -19.23
C ASP A 102 -1.82 6.79 -18.22
N ILE A 103 -2.05 6.46 -16.94
CA ILE A 103 -2.22 7.46 -15.89
C ILE A 103 -0.84 8.04 -15.56
N HIS A 104 -0.75 9.36 -15.55
CA HIS A 104 0.48 10.04 -15.19
C HIS A 104 0.96 9.63 -13.79
N PRO A 105 2.24 9.21 -13.60
CA PRO A 105 2.71 8.64 -12.33
C PRO A 105 2.48 9.53 -11.11
N VAL A 106 2.65 10.85 -11.26
CA VAL A 106 2.40 11.81 -10.17
C VAL A 106 0.92 11.83 -9.77
N LEU A 107 0.01 11.71 -10.73
CA LEU A 107 -1.42 11.66 -10.45
C LEU A 107 -1.78 10.33 -9.76
N ALA A 108 -1.24 9.22 -10.24
CA ALA A 108 -1.43 7.90 -9.61
C ALA A 108 -0.96 7.90 -8.14
N MET A 109 0.24 8.44 -7.88
CA MET A 109 0.75 8.57 -6.52
C MET A 109 -0.13 9.49 -5.66
N ALA A 110 -0.59 10.64 -6.21
CA ALA A 110 -1.47 11.55 -5.48
C ALA A 110 -2.80 10.88 -5.10
N LEU A 111 -3.40 10.12 -6.02
CA LEU A 111 -4.61 9.34 -5.74
C LEU A 111 -4.37 8.27 -4.66
N GLY A 112 -3.21 7.62 -4.70
CA GLY A 112 -2.79 6.68 -3.66
C GLY A 112 -2.64 7.32 -2.28
N ILE A 113 -1.92 8.45 -2.20
CA ILE A 113 -1.75 9.25 -0.97
C ILE A 113 -3.10 9.66 -0.38
N LEU A 114 -3.97 10.23 -1.21
CA LEU A 114 -5.27 10.71 -0.77
C LEU A 114 -6.18 9.58 -0.28
N SER A 115 -6.20 8.46 -1.00
CA SER A 115 -7.04 7.31 -0.63
C SER A 115 -6.57 6.64 0.66
N ALA A 116 -5.29 6.30 0.78
CA ALA A 116 -4.76 5.69 1.99
C ALA A 116 -4.78 6.66 3.18
N GLY A 117 -4.40 7.93 2.95
CA GLY A 117 -4.40 8.97 3.97
C GLY A 117 -5.79 9.28 4.50
N GLY A 118 -6.81 9.34 3.62
CA GLY A 118 -8.20 9.52 4.04
C GLY A 118 -8.72 8.39 4.92
N VAL A 119 -8.37 7.15 4.58
CA VAL A 119 -8.75 5.97 5.39
C VAL A 119 -8.04 5.98 6.75
N HIS A 120 -6.74 6.24 6.79
CA HIS A 120 -6.00 6.35 8.06
C HIS A 120 -6.53 7.48 8.94
N ALA A 121 -6.79 8.66 8.36
CA ALA A 121 -7.36 9.79 9.07
C ALA A 121 -8.73 9.44 9.68
N THR A 122 -9.57 8.69 8.94
CA THR A 122 -10.86 8.21 9.45
C THR A 122 -10.67 7.21 10.60
N LYS A 123 -9.73 6.27 10.50
CA LYS A 123 -9.39 5.36 11.60
C LYS A 123 -8.95 6.12 12.85
N ALA A 124 -8.07 7.11 12.68
CA ALA A 124 -7.51 7.90 13.77
C ALA A 124 -8.55 8.77 14.48
N THR A 125 -9.60 9.23 13.79
CA THR A 125 -10.65 10.09 14.39
C THR A 125 -11.78 9.32 15.07
N VAL A 126 -12.08 8.09 14.62
CA VAL A 126 -13.20 7.27 15.14
C VAL A 126 -12.80 6.46 16.38
N ARG A 127 -11.56 6.61 16.84
CA ARG A 127 -10.94 5.77 17.86
C ARG A 127 -11.33 6.11 19.29
#